data_AF-A0AAD5C5M4-F1
#
_entry.id   AF-A0AAD5C5M4-F1
#
_cell.length_a   1.000
_cell.length_b   1.000
_cell.length_c   1.000
_cell.angle_alpha   90.00
_cell.angle_beta   90.00
_cell.angle_gamma   90.00
#
_symmetry.space_group_name_H-M   'P 1'
#
loop_
_entity.id
_entity.type
_entity.pdbx_description
1 polymer ?
#
loop_
_entity_poly.entity_id
_entity_poly.type
_entity_poly.pdbx_seq_one_letter_code
_entity_poly.pdbx_strand_id
1 'polypeptide(L)'
;VDMSLKLLKAGKHVLQAISEAETALSSYKSLHNNPSAQKIWAVAENYRFEPAFVESKKLVSEIGDMMSVQVLIEGSMNSSNPYFSSSWRRNFTGGFILDMGVHYIAGLRMLVGCEVAAVSATTSHVDTTLPPPDTISSLFDNVFFLAFLVNLRTDVQEFL
;
A
#
# COMPACT_ATOMS: atom_id res chain seq x y z
N VAL A 1 -8.61 1.12 15.74
CA VAL A 1 -7.62 0.33 16.52
C VAL A 1 -8.22 -0.31 17.77
N ASP A 2 -9.12 0.38 18.47
CA ASP A 2 -9.69 -0.04 19.76
C ASP A 2 -10.31 -1.45 19.78
N MET A 3 -11.04 -1.83 18.73
CA MET A 3 -11.66 -3.15 18.66
C MET A 3 -10.61 -4.27 18.64
N SER A 4 -9.55 -4.10 17.85
CA SER A 4 -8.41 -5.03 17.81
C SER A 4 -7.77 -5.16 19.19
N LEU A 5 -7.55 -4.04 19.89
CA LEU A 5 -6.97 -4.03 21.22
C LEU A 5 -7.86 -4.78 22.24
N LYS A 6 -9.19 -4.58 22.18
CA LYS A 6 -10.15 -5.29 23.04
C LYS A 6 -10.10 -6.80 22.80
N LEU A 7 -10.05 -7.23 21.54
CA LEU A 7 -9.98 -8.65 21.17
C LEU A 7 -8.65 -9.29 21.61
N LEU A 8 -7.54 -8.59 21.43
CA LEU A 8 -6.22 -9.07 21.88
C LEU A 8 -6.15 -9.22 23.40
N LYS A 9 -6.67 -8.25 24.17
CA LYS A 9 -6.78 -8.32 25.63
C LYS A 9 -7.70 -9.45 26.10
N ALA A 10 -8.69 -9.83 25.29
CA ALA A 10 -9.56 -10.98 25.53
C ALA A 10 -8.95 -12.32 25.06
N GLY A 11 -7.67 -12.35 24.68
CA GLY A 11 -6.98 -13.57 24.27
C GLY A 11 -7.38 -14.08 22.89
N LYS A 12 -7.79 -13.20 21.95
CA LYS A 12 -8.10 -13.56 20.55
C LYS A 12 -7.01 -13.10 19.59
N HIS A 13 -6.76 -13.89 18.55
CA HIS A 13 -5.95 -13.48 17.40
C HIS A 13 -6.73 -12.45 16.57
N VAL A 14 -6.04 -11.50 15.95
CA VAL A 14 -6.65 -10.43 15.16
C VAL A 14 -5.93 -10.27 13.82
N LEU A 15 -6.71 -10.32 12.75
CA LEU A 15 -6.31 -9.90 11.42
C LEU A 15 -7.03 -8.58 11.11
N GLN A 16 -6.30 -7.52 10.76
CA GLN A 16 -6.84 -6.17 10.69
C GLN A 16 -6.50 -5.45 9.37
N ALA A 17 -7.51 -4.89 8.69
CA ALA A 17 -7.31 -3.84 7.69
C ALA A 17 -7.02 -2.51 8.40
N ILE A 18 -6.07 -1.72 7.89
CA ILE A 18 -5.44 -0.66 8.69
C ILE A 18 -5.51 0.72 8.04
N SER A 19 -6.00 1.69 8.80
CA SER A 19 -5.95 3.13 8.47
C SER A 19 -5.04 3.92 9.41
N GLU A 20 -4.60 3.31 10.52
CA GLU A 20 -3.80 3.92 11.60
C GLU A 20 -2.67 2.96 12.03
N ALA A 21 -1.73 2.71 11.12
CA ALA A 21 -0.73 1.66 11.28
C ALA A 21 0.14 1.83 12.52
N GLU A 22 0.62 3.05 12.76
CA GLU A 22 1.50 3.38 13.88
C GLU A 22 0.81 3.23 15.23
N THR A 23 -0.43 3.72 15.35
CA THR A 23 -1.25 3.58 16.56
C THR A 23 -1.54 2.12 16.86
N ALA A 24 -1.89 1.33 15.85
CA ALA A 24 -2.16 -0.10 16.02
C ALA A 24 -0.90 -0.86 16.45
N LEU A 25 0.24 -0.59 15.81
CA LEU A 25 1.53 -1.21 16.14
C LEU A 25 1.97 -0.85 17.56
N SER A 26 1.85 0.42 17.95
CA SER A 26 2.18 0.88 19.30
C SER A 26 1.26 0.24 20.35
N SER A 27 -0.04 0.16 20.06
CA SER A 27 -1.01 -0.51 20.92
C SER A 27 -0.67 -1.99 21.08
N TYR A 28 -0.34 -2.70 19.99
CA TYR A 28 0.07 -4.09 20.04
C TYR A 28 1.36 -4.29 20.85
N LYS A 29 2.40 -3.47 20.61
CA LYS A 29 3.67 -3.53 21.35
C LYS A 29 3.47 -3.31 22.86
N SER A 30 2.53 -2.46 23.26
CA SER A 30 2.24 -2.23 24.69
C SER A 30 1.68 -3.45 25.43
N LEU A 31 1.18 -4.46 24.70
CA LEU A 31 0.68 -5.71 25.29
C LEU A 31 1.78 -6.71 25.63
N HIS A 32 3.05 -6.44 25.31
CA HIS A 32 4.17 -7.38 25.42
C HIS A 32 4.35 -7.98 26.83
N ASN A 33 4.00 -7.22 27.88
CA ASN A 33 4.13 -7.66 29.28
C ASN A 33 2.95 -8.50 29.79
N ASN A 34 1.95 -8.80 28.94
CA ASN A 34 0.80 -9.62 29.32
C ASN A 34 0.88 -10.99 28.64
N PRO A 35 1.27 -12.07 29.35
CA PRO A 35 1.36 -13.42 28.81
C PRO A 35 0.04 -13.93 28.22
N SER A 36 -1.10 -13.49 28.77
CA SER A 36 -2.43 -13.85 28.24
C SER A 36 -2.77 -13.13 26.92
N ALA A 37 -2.04 -12.08 26.58
CA ALA A 37 -2.12 -11.33 25.33
C ALA A 37 -1.09 -11.78 24.27
N GLN A 38 -0.44 -12.95 24.44
CA GLN A 38 0.36 -13.62 23.40
C GLN A 38 -0.53 -14.15 22.27
N LYS A 39 -1.20 -13.24 21.57
CA LYS A 39 -2.04 -13.53 20.42
C LYS A 39 -1.47 -12.83 19.21
N ILE A 40 -1.60 -13.49 18.07
CA ILE A 40 -1.13 -12.97 16.80
C ILE A 40 -2.00 -11.77 16.45
N TRP A 41 -1.36 -10.63 16.24
CA TRP A 41 -1.91 -9.52 15.50
C TRP A 41 -1.19 -9.43 14.16
N ALA A 42 -1.95 -9.35 13.07
CA ALA A 42 -1.42 -9.21 11.72
C ALA A 42 -2.22 -8.16 10.94
N VAL A 43 -1.51 -7.44 10.08
CA VAL A 43 -2.13 -6.56 9.08
C VAL A 43 -2.59 -7.41 7.91
N ALA A 44 -3.84 -7.22 7.49
CA ALA A 44 -4.49 -7.90 6.37
C ALA A 44 -4.01 -7.35 5.01
N GLU A 45 -2.70 -7.43 4.76
CA GLU A 45 -2.09 -7.01 3.49
C GLU A 45 -2.04 -8.19 2.51
N ASN A 46 -3.00 -8.26 1.60
CA ASN A 46 -3.15 -9.37 0.68
C ASN A 46 -2.08 -9.40 -0.42
N TYR A 47 -1.45 -8.27 -0.79
CA TYR A 47 -0.45 -8.24 -1.87
C TYR A 47 0.79 -9.07 -1.57
N ARG A 48 1.04 -9.36 -0.28
CA ARG A 48 2.10 -10.30 0.14
C ARG A 48 1.83 -11.75 -0.25
N PHE A 49 0.62 -12.06 -0.68
CA PHE A 49 0.17 -13.41 -1.02
C PHE A 49 -0.30 -13.55 -2.46
N GLU A 50 -0.29 -12.46 -3.25
CA GLU A 50 -0.65 -12.53 -4.66
C GLU A 50 0.34 -13.43 -5.41
N PRO A 51 -0.15 -14.39 -6.22
CA PRO A 51 0.69 -15.39 -6.87
C PRO A 51 1.83 -14.78 -7.69
N ALA A 52 1.58 -13.65 -8.36
CA ALA A 52 2.57 -12.95 -9.17
C ALA A 52 3.77 -12.49 -8.34
N PHE A 53 3.54 -11.92 -7.15
CA PHE A 53 4.64 -11.49 -6.27
C PHE A 53 5.35 -12.70 -5.65
N VAL A 54 4.61 -13.73 -5.23
CA VAL A 54 5.17 -14.94 -4.63
C VAL A 54 6.10 -15.66 -5.60
N GLU A 55 5.71 -15.76 -6.87
CA GLU A 55 6.52 -16.40 -7.90
C GLU A 55 7.69 -15.51 -8.32
N SER A 56 7.46 -14.22 -8.52
CA SER A 56 8.52 -13.25 -8.86
C SER A 56 9.63 -13.24 -7.81
N LYS A 57 9.31 -13.39 -6.52
CA LYS A 57 10.31 -13.49 -5.45
C LYS A 57 11.27 -14.68 -5.66
N LYS A 58 10.78 -15.81 -6.16
CA LYS A 58 11.63 -16.98 -6.46
C LYS A 58 12.54 -16.67 -7.64
N LEU A 59 11.98 -16.14 -8.72
CA LEU A 59 12.70 -15.82 -9.95
C LEU A 59 13.75 -14.72 -9.75
N VAL A 60 13.46 -13.71 -8.94
CA VAL A 60 14.41 -12.63 -8.62
C VAL A 60 15.69 -13.17 -7.98
N SER A 61 15.62 -14.26 -7.21
CA SER A 61 16.82 -14.87 -6.64
C SER A 61 17.74 -15.53 -7.69
N GLU A 62 17.24 -15.76 -8.90
CA GLU A 62 17.96 -16.43 -9.99
C GLU A 62 18.68 -15.46 -10.94
N ILE A 63 18.33 -14.16 -10.92
CA ILE A 63 18.85 -13.17 -11.88
C ILE A 63 20.10 -12.41 -11.38
N GLY A 64 20.58 -12.72 -10.17
CA GLY A 64 21.71 -12.04 -9.54
C GLY A 64 21.31 -10.80 -8.73
N ASP A 65 22.24 -9.87 -8.54
CA ASP A 65 22.01 -8.69 -7.71
C ASP A 65 21.04 -7.70 -8.38
N MET A 66 20.01 -7.30 -7.65
CA MET A 66 19.01 -6.34 -8.12
C MET A 66 19.64 -4.95 -8.33
N MET A 67 19.68 -4.48 -9.57
CA MET A 67 20.27 -3.17 -9.93
C MET A 67 19.27 -2.04 -10.10
N SER A 68 18.00 -2.34 -10.41
CA SER A 68 16.90 -1.37 -10.50
C SER A 68 15.58 -2.09 -10.56
N VAL A 69 14.57 -1.59 -9.85
CA VAL A 69 13.17 -1.96 -10.06
C VAL A 69 12.38 -0.72 -10.42
N GLN A 70 11.62 -0.82 -11.51
CA GLN A 70 10.62 0.15 -11.90
C GLN A 70 9.24 -0.47 -11.76
N VAL A 71 8.36 0.24 -11.06
CA VAL A 71 6.94 -0.07 -11.04
C VAL A 71 6.21 1.13 -11.61
N LEU A 72 5.39 0.88 -12.64
CA LEU A 72 4.48 1.84 -13.25
C LEU A 72 3.06 1.33 -13.05
N ILE A 73 2.22 2.14 -12.42
CA ILE A 73 0.83 1.79 -12.16
C ILE A 73 -0.05 2.86 -12.76
N GLU A 74 -0.95 2.44 -13.65
CA GLU A 74 -1.95 3.27 -14.29
C GLU A 74 -3.33 2.69 -13.98
N GLY A 75 -4.14 3.46 -13.25
CA GLY A 75 -5.47 3.03 -12.82
C GLY A 75 -6.52 4.08 -13.17
N SER A 76 -7.60 3.65 -13.85
CA SER A 76 -8.73 4.54 -14.13
C SER A 76 -9.69 4.54 -12.93
N MET A 77 -9.75 5.68 -12.25
CA MET A 77 -10.66 5.92 -11.13
C MET A 77 -11.82 6.80 -11.59
N ASN A 78 -12.72 6.23 -12.40
CA ASN A 78 -13.92 6.90 -12.93
C ASN A 78 -15.20 6.26 -12.39
N SER A 79 -16.37 6.77 -12.77
CA SER A 79 -17.69 6.31 -12.28
C SER A 79 -18.00 4.83 -12.52
N SER A 80 -17.33 4.16 -13.46
CA SER A 80 -17.44 2.70 -13.65
C SER A 80 -16.67 1.88 -12.62
N ASN A 81 -15.71 2.48 -11.92
CA ASN A 81 -14.94 1.83 -10.88
C ASN A 81 -15.79 1.72 -9.60
N PRO A 82 -15.98 0.52 -9.01
CA PRO A 82 -16.84 0.32 -7.85
C PRO A 82 -16.38 1.10 -6.61
N TYR A 83 -15.11 1.52 -6.55
CA TYR A 83 -14.57 2.29 -5.43
C TYR A 83 -14.73 3.80 -5.61
N PHE A 84 -15.06 4.27 -6.82
CA PHE A 84 -15.12 5.70 -7.15
C PHE A 84 -16.07 6.48 -6.24
N SER A 85 -17.24 5.91 -5.94
CA SER A 85 -18.26 6.58 -5.14
C SER A 85 -18.10 6.36 -3.62
N SER A 86 -17.00 5.75 -3.17
CA SER A 86 -16.81 5.47 -1.74
C SER A 86 -16.49 6.73 -0.94
N SER A 87 -17.41 7.12 -0.05
CA SER A 87 -17.35 8.36 0.70
C SER A 87 -16.12 8.45 1.61
N TRP A 88 -15.74 7.34 2.24
CA TRP A 88 -14.60 7.34 3.16
C TRP A 88 -13.25 7.49 2.44
N ARG A 89 -13.07 6.89 1.24
CA ARG A 89 -11.84 7.06 0.45
C ARG A 89 -11.68 8.49 -0.04
N ARG A 90 -12.80 9.14 -0.36
CA ARG A 90 -12.83 10.56 -0.75
C ARG A 90 -12.46 11.51 0.38
N ASN A 91 -12.65 11.09 1.64
CA ASN A 91 -12.29 11.85 2.83
C ASN A 91 -11.00 11.35 3.50
N PHE A 92 -10.29 10.43 2.86
CA PHE A 92 -9.06 9.85 3.39
C PHE A 92 -7.85 10.70 2.98
N THR A 93 -6.99 11.05 3.94
CA THR A 93 -5.74 11.77 3.65
C THR A 93 -4.88 10.95 2.70
N GLY A 94 -4.48 11.53 1.56
CA GLY A 94 -3.75 10.81 0.52
C GLY A 94 -4.65 10.05 -0.47
N GLY A 95 -5.98 10.09 -0.26
CA GLY A 95 -6.98 9.65 -1.22
C GLY A 95 -6.82 8.21 -1.70
N PHE A 96 -7.16 7.99 -2.96
CA PHE A 96 -7.01 6.69 -3.62
C PHE A 96 -5.55 6.27 -3.80
N ILE A 97 -4.63 7.23 -3.89
CA ILE A 97 -3.19 6.93 -3.97
C ILE A 97 -2.71 6.24 -2.71
N LEU A 98 -3.06 6.75 -1.52
CA LEU A 98 -2.63 6.10 -0.28
C LEU A 98 -3.33 4.76 -0.09
N ASP A 99 -4.64 4.69 -0.35
CA ASP A 99 -5.42 3.46 -0.21
C ASP A 99 -4.88 2.33 -1.09
N MET A 100 -4.53 2.62 -2.35
CA MET A 100 -4.01 1.62 -3.28
C MET A 100 -2.48 1.44 -3.18
N GLY A 101 -1.73 2.50 -2.94
CA GLY A 101 -0.27 2.53 -3.01
C GLY A 101 0.43 1.62 -1.99
N VAL A 102 -0.14 1.47 -0.80
CA VAL A 102 0.44 0.61 0.26
C VAL A 102 0.63 -0.85 -0.19
N HIS A 103 -0.28 -1.33 -1.04
CA HIS A 103 -0.25 -2.67 -1.59
C HIS A 103 0.95 -2.91 -2.50
N TYR A 104 1.25 -1.95 -3.38
CA TYR A 104 2.39 -2.02 -4.28
C TYR A 104 3.72 -1.86 -3.55
N ILE A 105 3.77 -1.02 -2.52
CA ILE A 105 4.93 -0.95 -1.63
C ILE A 105 5.14 -2.27 -0.90
N ALA A 106 4.07 -2.94 -0.44
CA ALA A 106 4.18 -4.25 0.18
C ALA A 106 4.75 -5.30 -0.78
N GLY A 107 4.28 -5.34 -2.03
CA GLY A 107 4.81 -6.21 -3.07
C GLY A 107 6.27 -5.90 -3.41
N LEU A 108 6.62 -4.62 -3.62
CA LEU A 108 7.97 -4.19 -3.94
C LEU A 108 8.97 -4.57 -2.84
N ARG A 109 8.64 -4.30 -1.57
CA ARG A 109 9.48 -4.71 -0.42
C ARG A 109 9.65 -6.23 -0.37
N MET A 110 8.64 -6.99 -0.79
CA MET A 110 8.72 -8.45 -0.83
C MET A 110 9.69 -8.96 -1.92
N LEU A 111 9.73 -8.31 -3.08
CA LEU A 111 10.59 -8.69 -4.21
C LEU A 111 12.04 -8.32 -3.98
N VAL A 112 12.29 -7.09 -3.53
CA VAL A 112 13.63 -6.55 -3.35
C VAL A 112 14.30 -7.11 -2.10
N GLY A 113 13.53 -7.35 -1.05
CA GLY A 113 14.05 -7.90 0.20
C GLY A 113 14.90 -6.93 1.04
N CYS A 114 14.93 -5.63 0.72
CA CYS A 114 15.55 -4.61 1.54
C CYS A 114 14.53 -3.61 2.11
N GLU A 115 14.92 -2.92 3.17
CA GLU A 115 14.13 -1.82 3.72
C GLU A 115 14.43 -0.51 3.01
N VAL A 116 13.40 0.33 2.90
CA VAL A 116 13.49 1.68 2.33
C VAL A 116 14.15 2.59 3.37
N ALA A 117 15.26 3.22 2.99
CA ALA A 117 15.97 4.16 3.88
C ALA A 117 15.46 5.61 3.72
N ALA A 118 15.22 6.05 2.49
CA ALA A 118 14.72 7.38 2.18
C ALA A 118 13.82 7.35 0.94
N VAL A 119 12.96 8.36 0.82
CA VAL A 119 12.05 8.54 -0.32
C VAL A 119 12.04 10.01 -0.71
N SER A 120 12.08 10.28 -2.01
CA SER A 120 11.75 11.57 -2.59
C SER A 120 10.55 11.41 -3.52
N ALA A 121 9.58 12.31 -3.44
CA ALA A 121 8.36 12.20 -4.23
C ALA A 121 7.86 13.57 -4.70
N THR A 122 7.28 13.59 -5.90
CA THR A 122 6.47 14.69 -6.41
C THR A 122 5.03 14.22 -6.52
N THR A 123 4.09 15.09 -6.16
CA THR A 123 2.65 14.81 -6.25
C THR A 123 1.95 15.93 -6.98
N SER A 124 0.82 15.62 -7.62
CA SER A 124 -0.09 16.61 -8.17
C SER A 124 -1.54 16.22 -7.91
N HIS A 125 -2.44 17.18 -8.15
CA HIS A 125 -3.87 17.01 -8.11
C HIS A 125 -4.46 17.68 -9.35
N VAL A 126 -4.66 16.90 -10.41
CA VAL A 126 -5.06 17.41 -11.74
C VAL A 126 -6.56 17.25 -11.95
N ASP A 127 -7.10 16.09 -11.63
CA ASP A 127 -8.52 15.76 -11.63
C ASP A 127 -9.14 16.11 -10.26
N THR A 128 -9.78 17.27 -10.22
CA THR A 128 -10.45 17.77 -9.02
C THR A 128 -11.74 17.02 -8.68
N THR A 129 -12.17 16.06 -9.50
CA THR A 129 -13.26 15.15 -9.16
C THR A 129 -12.81 14.02 -8.21
N LEU A 130 -11.50 13.85 -8.03
CA LEU A 130 -10.87 12.91 -7.11
C LEU A 130 -10.27 13.63 -5.88
N PRO A 131 -10.12 12.95 -4.73
CA PRO A 131 -9.35 13.47 -3.62
C PRO A 131 -7.86 13.57 -3.95
N PRO A 132 -7.13 14.56 -3.43
CA PRO A 132 -5.69 14.68 -3.64
C PRO A 132 -4.87 13.66 -2.81
N PRO A 133 -3.64 13.31 -3.27
CA PRO A 133 -3.16 13.50 -4.63
C PRO A 133 -3.77 12.46 -5.57
N ASP A 134 -3.84 12.78 -6.86
CA ASP A 134 -4.23 11.84 -7.92
C ASP A 134 -3.05 11.35 -8.75
N THR A 135 -1.87 11.97 -8.60
CA THR A 135 -0.64 11.53 -9.25
C THR A 135 0.51 11.59 -8.26
N ILE A 136 1.40 10.58 -8.28
CA ILE A 136 2.66 10.59 -7.53
C ILE A 136 3.79 9.93 -8.32
N SER A 137 4.95 10.57 -8.34
CA SER A 137 6.19 9.95 -8.82
C SER A 137 7.19 9.94 -7.68
N SER A 138 7.80 8.79 -7.40
CA SER A 138 8.72 8.65 -6.27
C SER A 138 9.97 7.84 -6.58
N LEU A 139 11.05 8.23 -5.92
CA LEU A 139 12.35 7.56 -5.92
C LEU A 139 12.64 7.09 -4.49
N PHE A 140 13.09 5.86 -4.32
CA PHE A 140 13.48 5.35 -3.01
C PHE A 140 14.98 5.03 -3.01
N ASP A 141 15.67 5.39 -1.93
CA ASP A 141 17.11 5.14 -1.79
C ASP A 141 17.41 3.64 -1.75
N ASN A 142 18.57 3.27 -2.30
CA ASN A 142 19.06 1.91 -2.51
C ASN A 142 18.39 1.11 -3.64
N VAL A 143 18.20 1.70 -4.84
CA VAL A 143 17.91 1.01 -6.14
C VAL A 143 16.50 1.24 -6.74
N PHE A 144 15.67 2.15 -6.21
CA PHE A 144 14.23 2.12 -6.52
C PHE A 144 13.72 3.32 -7.30
N PHE A 145 12.94 3.02 -8.34
CA PHE A 145 12.05 3.99 -8.98
C PHE A 145 10.62 3.44 -8.95
N LEU A 146 9.69 4.15 -8.32
CA LEU A 146 8.26 3.83 -8.36
C LEU A 146 7.55 5.06 -8.92
N ALA A 147 7.04 4.95 -10.14
CA ALA A 147 6.10 5.93 -10.67
C ALA A 147 4.69 5.39 -10.51
N PHE A 148 3.84 6.10 -9.78
CA PHE A 148 2.48 5.69 -9.53
C PHE A 148 1.53 6.75 -10.10
N LEU A 149 1.05 6.50 -11.31
CA LEU A 149 0.32 7.46 -12.09
C LEU A 149 -1.17 7.08 -12.06
N VAL A 150 -1.92 7.60 -11.09
CA VAL A 150 -3.39 7.42 -11.04
C VAL A 150 -4.09 8.49 -11.88
N ASN A 151 -3.74 8.56 -13.17
CA ASN A 151 -4.68 9.00 -14.21
C ASN A 151 -4.06 8.85 -15.62
N LEU A 152 -4.62 7.98 -16.44
CA LEU A 152 -4.81 8.33 -17.84
C LEU A 152 -6.26 8.80 -17.92
N ARG A 153 -6.49 10.06 -18.28
CA ARG A 153 -7.73 10.44 -18.95
C ARG A 153 -7.90 9.45 -20.11
N THR A 154 -8.73 8.45 -19.95
CA THR A 154 -9.24 7.67 -21.08
C THR A 154 -10.39 8.44 -21.71
N ASP A 155 -10.12 9.68 -22.10
CA ASP A 155 -10.77 10.32 -23.24
C ASP A 155 -9.73 10.40 -24.35
N VAL A 156 -9.09 9.28 -24.67
CA VAL A 156 -8.52 9.09 -26.02
C VAL A 156 -9.70 8.68 -26.93
N GLN A 157 -10.66 9.59 -27.06
CA GLN A 157 -11.42 9.73 -28.28
C GLN A 157 -10.77 10.88 -29.04
N GLU A 158 -10.41 10.64 -30.30
CA GLU A 158 -9.80 11.58 -31.25
C GLU A 158 -8.26 11.70 -31.25
N PHE A 159 -7.59 10.64 -31.68
CA PHE A 159 -6.52 10.76 -32.70
C PHE A 159 -6.53 9.48 -33.56
N LEU A 160 -7.62 9.29 -34.32
CA LEU A 160 -7.69 8.52 -35.56
C LEU A 160 -8.64 9.24 -36.52
#